data_AF-A0A3B1E7K9-F1
#
_entry.id   AF-A0A3B1E7K9-F1
#
_cell.length_a   1.000
_cell.length_b   1.000
_cell.length_c   1.000
_cell.angle_alpha   90.00
_cell.angle_beta   90.00
_cell.angle_gamma   90.00
#
_symmetry.space_group_name_H-M   'P 1'
#
loop_
_entity.id
_entity.type
_entity.pdbx_description
1 polymer ?
#
loop_
_entity_poly.entity_id
_entity_poly.type
_entity_poly.pdbx_seq_one_letter_code
_entity_poly.pdbx_strand_id
1 'polypeptide(L)'
;NEGYMDKETMETLLGELFDGQGKVTTIESDYKRYVGAQIGIHNLRGEKVGKVSHLRNKEYLYVVSRECLAARLETVTADPAEQLSLFA
;
A
#
# COMPACT_ATOMS: atom_id res chain seq x y z
N ASN A 1 11.76 16.34 4.25
CA ASN A 1 12.28 15.14 4.91
C ASN A 1 11.17 14.10 4.89
N GLU A 2 10.97 13.45 3.74
CA GLU A 2 9.96 12.40 3.60
C GLU A 2 10.66 11.07 3.91
N GLY A 3 10.06 10.25 4.78
CA GLY A 3 10.60 8.96 5.17
C GLY A 3 10.16 7.87 4.18
N TYR A 4 11.12 7.07 3.71
CA TYR A 4 10.85 5.80 3.04
C TYR A 4 11.22 4.66 3.98
N MET A 5 10.36 3.64 4.04
CA MET A 5 10.62 2.40 4.76
C MET A 5 10.22 1.25 3.86
N ASP A 6 11.12 0.29 3.67
CA ASP A 6 10.82 -0.93 2.93
C ASP A 6 10.00 -1.93 3.77
N LYS A 7 9.44 -2.93 3.08
CA LYS A 7 8.58 -3.96 3.66
C LYS A 7 9.27 -4.72 4.79
N GLU A 8 10.54 -5.10 4.61
CA GLU A 8 11.28 -5.93 5.57
C GLU A 8 11.55 -5.17 6.86
N THR A 9 11.95 -3.90 6.74
CA THR A 9 12.13 -3.01 7.88
C THR A 9 10.82 -2.82 8.64
N MET A 10 9.71 -2.59 7.93
CA MET A 10 8.39 -2.48 8.56
C MET A 10 7.99 -3.77 9.29
N GLU A 11 8.17 -4.94 8.67
CA GLU A 11 7.82 -6.24 9.26
C GLU A 11 8.67 -6.55 10.50
N THR A 12 9.94 -6.15 10.49
CA THR A 12 10.83 -6.28 11.65
C THR A 12 10.33 -5.45 12.83
N LEU A 13 10.08 -4.15 12.60
CA LEU A 13 9.58 -3.24 13.64
C LEU A 13 8.24 -3.68 14.21
N LEU A 14 7.33 -4.16 13.35
CA LEU A 14 6.04 -4.67 13.77
C LEU A 14 6.16 -5.99 14.55
N GLY A 15 7.16 -6.82 14.25
CA GLY A 15 7.46 -8.04 15.00
C GLY A 15 7.91 -7.78 16.44
N GLU A 16 8.49 -6.61 16.73
CA GLU A 16 8.91 -6.21 18.07
C GLU A 16 7.72 -5.91 19.01
N LEU A 17 6.51 -5.74 18.45
CA LEU A 17 5.29 -5.56 19.25
C LEU A 17 5.01 -6.77 20.14
N PHE A 18 4.25 -6.54 21.22
CA PHE A 18 3.92 -7.56 22.21
C PHE A 18 5.17 -8.20 22.85
N ASP A 19 6.15 -7.39 23.21
CA ASP A 19 7.41 -7.81 23.82
C ASP A 19 8.20 -8.79 22.92
N GLY A 20 8.21 -8.53 21.60
CA GLY A 20 8.86 -9.38 20.60
C GLY A 20 8.07 -10.64 20.20
N GLN A 21 6.80 -10.73 20.59
CA GLN A 21 5.93 -11.86 20.24
C GLN A 21 5.04 -11.59 19.02
N GLY A 22 5.14 -10.41 18.41
CA GLY A 22 4.39 -10.02 17.23
C GLY A 22 4.52 -11.02 16.08
N LYS A 23 3.40 -11.58 15.67
CA LYS A 23 3.27 -12.33 14.41
C LYS A 23 2.64 -11.42 13.38
N VAL A 24 3.44 -11.04 12.39
CA VAL A 24 3.00 -10.19 11.29
C VAL A 24 2.47 -11.06 10.17
N THR A 25 1.26 -10.78 9.72
CA THR A 25 0.70 -11.28 8.46
C THR A 25 0.53 -10.11 7.51
N THR A 26 1.09 -10.22 6.31
CA THR A 26 1.07 -9.15 5.31
C THR A 26 0.15 -9.53 4.17
N ILE A 27 -0.80 -8.66 3.87
CA ILE A 27 -1.68 -8.76 2.72
C ILE A 27 -1.17 -7.78 1.67
N GLU A 28 -0.82 -8.30 0.49
CA GLU A 28 -0.36 -7.48 -0.64
C GLU A 28 -1.52 -7.21 -1.61
N SER A 29 -1.67 -5.96 -2.02
CA SER A 29 -2.59 -5.55 -3.08
C SER A 29 -1.85 -4.84 -4.19
N ASP A 30 -2.13 -5.22 -5.43
CA ASP A 30 -1.69 -4.46 -6.61
C ASP A 30 -2.83 -3.56 -7.08
N TYR A 31 -2.76 -2.29 -6.72
CA TYR A 31 -3.85 -1.34 -6.91
C TYR A 31 -3.54 -0.29 -7.97
N LYS A 32 -4.57 0.26 -8.63
CA LYS A 32 -4.39 1.35 -9.59
C LYS A 32 -4.15 2.66 -8.82
N ARG A 33 -3.04 3.35 -9.09
CA ARG A 33 -2.82 4.68 -8.52
C ARG A 33 -3.94 5.63 -8.92
N TYR A 34 -4.32 6.49 -7.99
CA TYR A 34 -5.24 7.61 -8.24
C TYR A 34 -4.81 8.40 -9.49
N VAL A 35 -5.78 9.02 -10.18
CA VAL A 35 -5.59 9.77 -11.44
C VAL A 35 -4.50 10.86 -11.33
N GLY A 36 -4.13 11.27 -10.11
CA GLY A 36 -2.94 12.07 -9.78
C GLY A 36 -1.68 11.71 -10.58
N ALA A 37 -1.36 10.42 -10.74
CA ALA A 37 -0.18 10.00 -11.52
C ALA A 37 -0.29 10.28 -13.04
N GLN A 38 -1.51 10.42 -13.55
CA GLN A 38 -1.81 10.79 -14.94
C GLN A 38 -1.90 12.30 -15.15
N ILE A 39 -2.32 13.06 -14.13
CA ILE A 39 -2.48 14.52 -14.23
C ILE A 39 -1.26 15.30 -13.73
N GLY A 40 -0.49 14.76 -12.78
CA GLY A 40 0.68 15.39 -12.17
C GLY A 40 1.86 15.60 -13.12
N ILE A 41 1.73 15.18 -14.37
CA ILE A 41 2.69 15.44 -15.45
C ILE A 41 2.43 16.78 -16.17
N HIS A 42 1.40 17.55 -15.76
CA HIS A 42 1.10 18.88 -16.30
C HIS A 42 1.39 19.96 -15.27
N ASN A 43 1.85 21.13 -15.73
CA ASN A 43 2.03 22.32 -14.88
C ASN A 43 0.71 23.09 -14.69
N LEU A 44 0.75 24.19 -13.91
CA LEU A 44 -0.44 25.02 -13.64
C LEU A 44 -1.06 25.69 -14.88
N ARG A 45 -0.34 25.74 -16.00
CA ARG A 45 -0.83 26.23 -17.30
C ARG A 45 -1.43 25.10 -18.15
N GLY A 46 -1.41 23.86 -17.66
CA GLY A 46 -1.87 22.66 -18.37
C GLY A 46 -0.85 22.08 -19.34
N GLU A 47 0.39 22.58 -19.35
CA GLU A 47 1.43 22.09 -20.27
C GLU A 47 2.08 20.82 -19.72
N LYS A 48 2.30 19.83 -20.59
CA LYS A 48 2.94 18.57 -20.22
C LYS A 48 4.44 18.80 -19.93
N VAL A 49 4.83 18.62 -18.67
CA VAL A 49 6.19 18.79 -18.16
C VAL A 49 6.84 17.47 -17.71
N GLY A 50 6.10 16.36 -17.78
CA GLY A 50 6.59 15.03 -17.39
C GLY A 50 6.04 13.89 -18.25
N LYS A 51 6.37 12.66 -17.84
CA LYS A 51 5.85 11.44 -18.45
C LYS A 51 5.03 10.68 -17.42
N VAL A 52 3.91 10.13 -17.86
CA VAL A 52 3.15 9.17 -17.03
C VAL A 52 4.08 8.00 -16.74
N SER A 53 4.20 7.64 -15.46
CA SER A 53 5.07 6.56 -15.01
C SER A 53 4.25 5.49 -14.28
N HIS A 54 4.59 5.16 -13.03
CA HIS A 54 3.93 4.13 -12.24
C HIS A 54 2.45 4.45 -12.06
N LEU A 55 1.59 3.70 -12.75
CA LEU A 55 0.12 3.78 -12.63
C LEU A 55 -0.44 2.77 -11.64
N ARG A 56 0.42 1.96 -11.04
CA ARG A 56 0.06 0.96 -10.05
C ARG A 56 0.83 1.20 -8.76
N ASN A 57 0.22 0.82 -7.66
CA ASN A 57 0.77 0.84 -6.33
C ASN A 57 0.73 -0.57 -5.77
N LYS A 58 1.81 -0.98 -5.11
CA LYS A 58 1.76 -2.16 -4.26
C LYS A 58 1.44 -1.67 -2.85
N GLU A 59 0.26 -2.00 -2.38
CA GLU A 59 -0.21 -1.64 -1.04
C GLU A 59 -0.02 -2.82 -0.11
N TYR A 60 0.47 -2.54 1.09
CA TYR A 60 0.67 -3.52 2.14
C TYR A 60 -0.27 -3.21 3.30
N LEU A 61 -1.12 -4.17 3.66
CA LEU A 61 -1.85 -4.16 4.91
C LEU A 61 -1.17 -5.15 5.86
N TYR A 62 -0.68 -4.63 6.99
CA TYR A 62 -0.06 -5.44 8.03
C TYR A 62 -1.07 -5.72 9.14
N VAL A 63 -1.24 -7.00 9.46
CA VAL A 63 -1.99 -7.44 10.64
C VAL A 63 -1.00 -8.04 11.62
N VAL A 64 -0.87 -7.42 12.79
CA VAL A 64 0.01 -7.91 13.85
C VAL A 64 -0.83 -8.46 14.99
N SER A 65 -0.55 -9.70 15.39
CA SER A 65 -1.23 -10.34 16.50
C SER A 65 -0.27 -11.24 17.28
N ARG A 66 -0.70 -11.78 18.42
CA ARG A 66 0.10 -12.77 19.18
C ARG A 66 0.05 -14.16 18.56
N GLU A 67 -0.89 -14.41 17.66
CA GLU A 67 -1.03 -15.66 16.90
C GLU A 67 -0.73 -15.49 15.42
N CYS A 68 -0.33 -16.56 14.74
CA CYS A 68 -0.15 -16.52 13.29
C CYS A 68 -1.51 -16.58 12.59
N LEU A 69 -1.87 -15.51 11.88
CA LEU A 69 -3.15 -15.38 11.19
C LEU A 69 -3.07 -15.70 9.69
N ALA A 70 -1.90 -16.07 9.17
CA ALA A 70 -1.67 -16.29 7.74
C ALA A 70 -2.76 -17.15 7.08
N ALA A 71 -3.00 -18.36 7.58
CA ALA A 71 -4.00 -19.27 7.04
C ALA A 71 -5.44 -18.72 7.09
N ARG A 72 -5.77 -17.89 8.09
CA ARG A 72 -7.10 -17.28 8.24
C ARG A 72 -7.29 -16.09 7.31
N LEU A 73 -6.20 -15.44 6.92
CA LEU A 73 -6.19 -14.25 6.08
C LEU A 73 -5.85 -14.57 4.61
N GLU A 74 -5.52 -15.81 4.28
CA GLU A 74 -5.30 -16.25 2.88
C GLU A 74 -6.47 -15.90 1.95
N THR A 75 -7.71 -16.00 2.44
CA THR A 75 -8.91 -15.67 1.66
C THR A 75 -9.17 -14.16 1.56
N VAL A 76 -8.48 -13.35 2.37
CA VAL A 76 -8.53 -11.89 2.28
C VAL A 76 -7.56 -11.47 1.19
N THR A 77 -7.98 -11.69 -0.05
CA THR A 77 -7.37 -11.00 -1.18
C THR A 77 -7.86 -9.57 -1.16
N ALA A 78 -6.97 -8.59 -1.26
CA ALA A 78 -7.37 -7.23 -1.52
C ALA A 78 -7.97 -7.18 -2.93
N ASP A 79 -9.30 -7.29 -3.01
CA ASP A 79 -10.04 -7.22 -4.26
C ASP A 79 -9.74 -5.88 -4.96
N PRO A 80 -9.30 -5.88 -6.24
CA PRO A 80 -9.00 -4.65 -6.97
C PRO A 80 -10.20 -3.72 -7.24
N ALA A 81 -11.44 -4.13 -6.94
CA ALA A 81 -12.66 -3.35 -7.11
C ALA A 81 -13.21 -2.88 -5.75
N GLU A 82 -13.61 -1.65 -5.47
CA GLU A 82 -13.85 -0.44 -6.25
C GLU A 82 -13.30 0.73 -5.44
N GLN A 83 -12.60 1.68 -6.06
CA GLN A 83 -12.49 2.99 -5.43
C GLN A 83 -13.91 3.55 -5.41
N LEU A 84 -14.50 3.75 -4.23
CA LEU A 84 -15.60 4.68 -4.07
C LEU A 84 -15.11 6.01 -4.66
N SER A 85 -15.59 6.32 -5.86
CA SER A 85 -15.31 7.58 -6.51
C SER A 85 -15.73 8.68 -5.54
N LEU A 86 -14.77 9.44 -5.02
CA LEU A 86 -15.04 10.67 -4.27
C LEU A 86 -15.68 11.75 -5.18
N PHE A 87 -15.88 11.45 -6.48
CA PHE A 87 -16.48 12.31 -7.49
C PHE A 87 -17.75 11.70 -8.11
N ALA A 88 -18.46 10.82 -7.40
CA ALA A 88 -19.82 10.43 -7.77
C ALA A 88 -20.84 11.50 -7.32
#